data_AF-A0A2X3BNB7-F1
#
_entry.id   AF-A0A2X3BNB7-F1
#
_cell.length_a   1.000
_cell.length_b   1.000
_cell.length_c   1.000
_cell.angle_alpha   90.00
_cell.angle_beta   90.00
_cell.angle_gamma   90.00
#
_symmetry.space_group_name_H-M   'P 1'
#
loop_
_entity.id
_entity.type
_entity.pdbx_description
1 polymer ?
#
loop_
_entity_poly.entity_id
_entity_poly.type
_entity_poly.pdbx_seq_one_letter_code
_entity_poly.pdbx_strand_id
1 'polypeptide(L)'
;MTVNIFNGSSQNGLATQTAQRLKEFGVKVNVVGNSPDSYAGAARINTSKKNIAKAFSLARALPEADVRIDLNRGAEINILLGEQFQGALAMDNLSDGDLGPYPQAPKNCQELD
;
A
#
# COMPACT_ATOMS: atom_id res chain seq x y z
N MET A 1 -2.72 -5.35 13.25
CA MET A 1 -2.12 -4.43 12.27
C MET A 1 -3.25 -3.57 11.74
N THR A 2 -3.07 -2.27 11.84
CA THR A 2 -3.92 -1.26 11.25
C THR A 2 -3.22 -0.68 10.02
N VAL A 3 -4.01 -0.27 9.04
CA VAL A 3 -3.52 0.37 7.82
C VAL A 3 -4.08 1.78 7.76
N ASN A 4 -3.20 2.77 7.58
CA ASN A 4 -3.56 4.14 7.28
C ASN A 4 -3.38 4.39 5.79
N ILE A 5 -4.29 5.11 5.16
CA ILE A 5 -4.29 5.36 3.71
C ILE A 5 -4.36 6.85 3.48
N PHE A 6 -3.34 7.40 2.82
CA PHE A 6 -3.21 8.81 2.54
C PHE A 6 -3.17 9.07 1.04
N ASN A 7 -3.95 10.06 0.60
CA ASN A 7 -3.92 10.55 -0.77
C ASN A 7 -2.86 11.64 -0.92
N GLY A 8 -1.78 11.34 -1.61
CA GLY A 8 -0.77 12.31 -2.07
C GLY A 8 -0.91 12.67 -3.54
N SER A 9 -2.06 12.39 -4.16
CA SER A 9 -2.35 12.73 -5.56
C SER A 9 -3.38 13.85 -5.66
N SER A 10 -3.52 14.38 -6.87
CA SER A 10 -4.59 15.29 -7.28
C SER A 10 -5.97 14.63 -7.42
N GLN A 11 -6.05 13.29 -7.36
CA GLN A 11 -7.29 12.54 -7.61
C GLN A 11 -8.21 12.55 -6.38
N ASN A 12 -9.39 13.15 -6.52
CA ASN A 12 -10.36 13.22 -5.43
C ASN A 12 -10.93 11.84 -5.05
N GLY A 13 -10.99 11.57 -3.74
CA GLY A 13 -11.59 10.34 -3.20
C GLY A 13 -10.76 9.07 -3.38
N LEU A 14 -9.55 9.16 -3.92
CA LEU A 14 -8.70 7.99 -4.21
C LEU A 14 -8.41 7.14 -2.96
N ALA A 15 -8.09 7.77 -1.83
CA ALA A 15 -7.83 7.06 -0.57
C ALA A 15 -9.09 6.34 -0.05
N THR A 16 -10.26 6.97 -0.14
CA THR A 16 -11.53 6.37 0.28
C THR A 16 -11.90 5.16 -0.57
N GLN A 17 -11.80 5.27 -1.90
CA GLN A 17 -12.07 4.16 -2.81
C GLN A 17 -11.09 2.99 -2.57
N THR A 18 -9.81 3.30 -2.37
CA THR A 18 -8.79 2.30 -2.05
C THR A 18 -9.08 1.62 -0.72
N ALA A 19 -9.50 2.37 0.31
CA ALA A 19 -9.87 1.82 1.60
C ALA A 19 -11.05 0.86 1.51
N GLN A 20 -12.06 1.16 0.68
CA GLN A 20 -13.21 0.29 0.46
C GLN A 20 -12.77 -1.06 -0.15
N ARG A 21 -11.99 -1.02 -1.24
CA ARG A 21 -11.47 -2.24 -1.87
C ARG A 21 -10.62 -3.07 -0.92
N LEU A 22 -9.71 -2.45 -0.17
CA LEU A 22 -8.88 -3.20 0.79
C LEU A 22 -9.70 -3.83 1.93
N LYS A 23 -10.81 -3.22 2.35
CA LYS A 23 -11.71 -3.82 3.35
C LYS A 23 -12.38 -5.10 2.86
N GLU A 24 -12.66 -5.21 1.57
CA GLU A 24 -13.19 -6.45 0.95
C GLU A 24 -12.21 -7.61 1.13
N PHE A 25 -10.89 -7.33 1.07
CA PHE A 25 -9.83 -8.28 1.38
C PHE A 25 -9.57 -8.50 2.89
N GLY A 26 -10.45 -8.01 3.77
CA GLY A 26 -10.34 -8.17 5.22
C GLY A 26 -9.32 -7.25 5.91
N VAL A 27 -8.83 -6.21 5.21
CA VAL A 27 -7.85 -5.27 5.76
C VAL A 27 -8.52 -4.34 6.79
N LYS A 28 -7.92 -4.25 7.97
CA LYS A 28 -8.34 -3.32 9.03
C LYS A 28 -7.77 -1.92 8.78
N VAL A 29 -8.55 -1.07 8.11
CA VAL A 29 -8.21 0.35 7.87
C VAL A 29 -8.51 1.18 9.12
N ASN A 30 -7.55 2.01 9.54
CA ASN A 30 -7.66 2.90 10.70
C ASN A 30 -7.89 4.35 10.27
N VAL A 31 -6.97 4.93 9.50
CA VAL A 31 -7.07 6.30 9.00
C VAL A 31 -7.23 6.31 7.49
N VAL A 32 -8.10 7.18 6.98
CA VAL A 32 -8.20 7.57 5.58
C VAL A 32 -8.14 9.09 5.51
N GLY A 33 -7.22 9.65 4.72
CA GLY A 33 -7.08 11.09 4.62
C GLY A 33 -6.22 11.55 3.46
N ASN A 34 -5.86 12.83 3.48
CA ASN A 34 -4.91 13.42 2.55
C ASN A 34 -3.52 13.48 3.16
N SER A 35 -2.51 13.32 2.33
CA SER A 35 -1.13 13.59 2.67
C SER A 35 -0.86 15.09 2.59
N PRO A 36 -0.05 15.68 3.48
CA PRO A 36 0.43 17.05 3.31
C PRO A 36 1.38 17.19 2.11
N ASP A 37 2.05 16.09 1.74
CA ASP A 37 3.01 16.04 0.64
C ASP A 37 2.40 15.33 -0.58
N SER A 38 2.67 15.86 -1.77
CA SER A 38 2.35 15.18 -3.03
C SER A 38 3.32 14.02 -3.29
N TYR A 39 2.84 12.96 -3.94
CA TYR A 39 3.65 11.81 -4.34
C TYR A 39 3.48 11.51 -5.83
N ALA A 40 4.57 11.53 -6.59
CA ALA A 40 4.51 11.30 -8.03
C ALA A 40 4.36 9.81 -8.42
N GLY A 41 4.77 8.88 -7.55
CA GLY A 41 4.72 7.44 -7.83
C GLY A 41 3.32 6.84 -7.76
N ALA A 42 3.19 5.53 -7.99
CA ALA A 42 1.90 4.83 -7.87
C ALA A 42 1.47 4.69 -6.40
N ALA A 43 2.13 3.84 -5.62
CA ALA A 43 1.88 3.74 -4.19
C ALA A 43 3.18 3.51 -3.42
N ARG A 44 3.23 3.97 -2.16
CA ARG A 44 4.30 3.64 -1.23
C ARG A 44 3.71 3.05 0.04
N ILE A 45 4.19 1.86 0.42
CA ILE A 45 3.82 1.18 1.64
C ILE A 45 4.98 1.32 2.63
N ASN A 46 4.75 2.15 3.64
CA ASN A 46 5.64 2.40 4.73
C ASN A 46 5.28 1.43 5.88
N THR A 47 6.17 0.47 6.19
CA THR A 47 5.96 -0.55 7.23
C THR A 47 7.12 -0.62 8.21
N SER A 48 6.95 -1.33 9.33
CA SER A 48 8.04 -1.69 10.25
C SER A 48 8.53 -3.11 9.97
N LYS A 49 9.70 -3.48 10.53
CA LYS A 49 10.27 -4.84 10.39
C LYS A 49 9.26 -5.93 10.77
N LYS A 50 8.43 -5.69 11.80
CA LYS A 50 7.42 -6.66 12.29
C LYS A 50 6.27 -6.92 11.32
N ASN A 51 6.04 -6.02 10.36
CA ASN A 51 4.90 -6.06 9.45
C ASN A 51 5.33 -6.23 7.98
N ILE A 52 6.60 -6.56 7.71
CA ILE A 52 7.12 -6.66 6.34
C ILE A 52 6.34 -7.65 5.48
N ALA A 53 6.09 -8.87 5.97
CA ALA A 53 5.34 -9.88 5.24
C ALA A 53 3.91 -9.41 4.91
N LYS A 54 3.26 -8.73 5.85
CA LYS A 54 1.90 -8.18 5.65
C LYS A 54 1.89 -7.03 4.65
N ALA A 55 2.93 -6.20 4.64
CA ALA A 55 3.10 -5.13 3.67
C ALA A 55 3.25 -5.67 2.24
N PHE A 56 4.06 -6.72 2.05
CA PHE A 56 4.19 -7.37 0.75
C PHE A 56 2.89 -8.07 0.32
N SER A 57 2.13 -8.66 1.23
CA SER A 57 0.79 -9.17 0.91
C SER A 57 -0.18 -8.08 0.45
N LEU A 58 -0.17 -6.91 1.10
CA LEU A 58 -0.98 -5.73 0.71
C LEU A 58 -0.57 -5.18 -0.66
N ALA A 59 0.74 -5.13 -0.93
CA ALA A 59 1.27 -4.61 -2.18
C ALA A 59 0.74 -5.34 -3.42
N ARG A 60 0.35 -6.62 -3.28
CA ARG A 60 -0.28 -7.37 -4.37
C ARG A 60 -1.65 -6.83 -4.81
N ALA A 61 -2.36 -6.12 -3.92
CA ALA A 61 -3.61 -5.43 -4.24
C ALA A 61 -3.38 -4.00 -4.76
N LEU A 62 -2.14 -3.50 -4.72
CA LEU A 62 -1.77 -2.12 -5.01
C LEU A 62 -0.74 -2.13 -6.14
N PRO A 63 -1.17 -2.08 -7.40
CA PRO A 63 -0.27 -2.12 -8.55
C PRO A 63 0.87 -1.11 -8.42
N GLU A 64 2.10 -1.56 -8.73
CA GLU A 64 3.32 -0.75 -8.70
C GLU A 64 3.66 -0.14 -7.32
N ALA A 65 3.15 -0.71 -6.24
CA ALA A 65 3.50 -0.28 -4.90
C ALA A 65 4.96 -0.56 -4.54
N ASP A 66 5.63 0.46 -4.01
CA ASP A 66 6.97 0.37 -3.44
C ASP A 66 6.89 0.15 -1.92
N VAL A 67 7.52 -0.90 -1.39
CA VAL A 67 7.51 -1.23 0.03
C VAL A 67 8.78 -0.69 0.70
N ARG A 68 8.62 0.17 1.70
CA ARG A 68 9.71 0.79 2.47
C ARG A 68 9.62 0.42 3.94
N ILE A 69 10.73 -0.09 4.47
CA ILE A 69 10.87 -0.41 5.88
C ILE A 69 11.40 0.84 6.59
N ASP A 70 10.75 1.20 7.69
CA ASP A 70 11.26 2.16 8.66
C ASP A 70 11.50 1.41 9.96
N LEU A 71 12.75 1.38 10.39
CA LEU A 71 13.18 0.65 11.58
C LEU A 71 12.71 1.31 12.88
N ASN A 72 12.33 2.59 12.82
CA ASN A 72 11.93 3.39 13.99
C ASN A 72 10.41 3.57 14.11
N ARG A 73 9.62 3.06 13.14
CA ARG A 73 8.15 3.22 13.20
C ARG A 73 7.44 2.20 14.08
N GLY A 74 6.26 2.60 14.54
CA GLY A 74 5.35 1.76 15.31
C GLY A 74 4.73 0.59 14.52
N ALA A 75 3.65 0.03 15.06
CA ALA A 75 3.04 -1.20 14.56
C ALA A 75 2.07 -1.02 13.37
N GLU A 76 2.02 0.18 12.79
CA GLU A 76 1.09 0.53 11.71
C GLU A 76 1.74 0.42 10.33
N ILE A 77 0.91 0.23 9.31
CA ILE A 77 1.31 0.38 7.91
C ILE A 77 0.68 1.66 7.38
N ASN A 78 1.49 2.52 6.77
CA ASN A 78 1.02 3.71 6.07
C ASN A 78 1.12 3.49 4.56
N ILE A 79 0.02 3.67 3.85
CA ILE A 79 -0.04 3.65 2.39
C ILE A 79 -0.17 5.10 1.92
N LEU A 80 0.76 5.54 1.08
CA LEU A 80 0.69 6.81 0.36
C LEU A 80 0.38 6.54 -1.10
N LEU A 81 -0.75 7.05 -1.59
CA LEU A 81 -1.18 6.93 -2.98
C LEU A 81 -0.74 8.17 -3.75
N GLY A 82 -0.13 8.00 -4.91
CA GLY A 82 0.39 9.10 -5.71
C GLY A 82 -0.27 9.24 -7.07
N GLU A 83 0.23 10.19 -7.85
CA GLU A 83 -0.37 10.60 -9.14
C GLU A 83 -0.48 9.47 -10.16
N GLN A 84 0.46 8.53 -10.13
CA GLN A 84 0.47 7.40 -11.07
C GLN A 84 -0.48 6.27 -10.65
N PHE A 85 -1.09 6.33 -9.46
CA PHE A 85 -1.93 5.25 -8.97
C PHE A 85 -3.22 5.13 -9.79
N GLN A 86 -3.44 3.94 -10.35
CA GLN A 86 -4.63 3.62 -11.15
C GLN A 86 -5.76 2.99 -10.31
N GLY A 87 -5.57 2.93 -8.99
CA GLY A 87 -6.52 2.31 -8.06
C GLY A 87 -6.12 0.89 -7.66
N ALA A 88 -6.61 0.47 -6.48
CA ALA A 88 -6.40 -0.89 -5.99
C ALA A 88 -7.17 -1.90 -6.85
N LEU A 89 -6.64 -3.12 -6.95
CA LEU A 89 -7.34 -4.22 -7.60
C LEU A 89 -8.64 -4.51 -6.83
N ALA A 90 -9.73 -4.74 -7.57
CA ALA A 90 -10.99 -5.21 -7.01
C ALA A 90 -10.95 -6.74 -6.90
N MET A 91 -11.65 -7.32 -5.92
CA MET A 91 -11.78 -8.78 -5.79
C MET A 91 -12.27 -9.42 -7.09
N ASP A 92 -13.22 -8.80 -7.78
CA ASP A 92 -13.83 -9.32 -9.01
C ASP A 92 -12.86 -9.33 -10.22
N ASN A 93 -11.77 -8.56 -10.16
CA ASN A 93 -10.73 -8.54 -11.19
C ASN A 93 -9.63 -9.58 -10.93
N LEU A 94 -9.69 -10.31 -9.81
CA LEU A 94 -8.79 -11.42 -9.53
C LEU A 94 -9.47 -12.69 -10.02
N SER A 95 -9.18 -13.07 -11.27
CA SER A 95 -9.82 -14.16 -12.01
C SER A 95 -9.91 -15.49 -11.25
N ASP A 96 -9.01 -15.71 -10.27
CA ASP A 96 -8.91 -16.94 -9.48
C ASP A 96 -8.78 -16.67 -7.96
N GLY A 97 -9.10 -15.46 -7.50
CA GLY A 97 -8.91 -15.05 -6.09
C GLY A 97 -7.44 -14.88 -5.66
N ASP A 98 -6.49 -15.00 -6.60
CA ASP A 98 -5.08 -14.74 -6.33
C ASP A 98 -4.79 -13.24 -6.41
N LEU A 99 -4.22 -12.70 -5.34
CA LEU A 99 -3.67 -11.36 -5.35
C LEU A 99 -2.44 -11.38 -6.26
N GLY A 100 -2.32 -10.43 -7.19
CA GLY A 100 -1.27 -10.39 -8.22
C GLY A 100 0.17 -10.63 -7.72
N PRO A 101 1.16 -10.81 -8.60
CA PRO A 101 2.48 -11.28 -8.20
C PRO A 101 3.10 -10.42 -7.08
N TYR A 102 3.89 -11.05 -6.22
CA TYR A 102 4.63 -10.32 -5.20
C TYR A 102 5.49 -9.22 -5.85
N PRO A 103 5.55 -8.02 -5.25
CA PRO A 103 6.44 -6.97 -5.72
C PRO A 103 7.87 -7.48 -5.76
N GLN A 104 8.59 -7.12 -6.82
CA GLN A 104 10.02 -7.37 -6.92
C GLN A 104 10.76 -6.51 -5.89
N ALA A 105 11.77 -7.08 -5.24
CA ALA A 105 12.65 -6.31 -4.37
C ALA A 105 13.32 -5.18 -5.17
N PRO A 106 13.59 -4.01 -4.55
CA PRO A 106 14.37 -2.96 -5.20
C PRO A 106 15.72 -3.48 -5.71
N LYS A 107 16.19 -2.99 -6.86
CA LYS A 107 17.48 -3.43 -7.45
C LYS A 107 18.69 -3.26 -6.52
N ASN A 108 18.57 -2.36 -5.54
CA ASN A 108 19.59 -2.05 -4.54
C ASN A 108 19.19 -2.51 -3.13
N CYS A 109 18.28 -3.49 -3.01
CA CYS A 109 17.97 -4.09 -1.72
C CYS A 109 19.20 -4.88 -1.23
N GLN A 110 19.96 -4.30 -0.29
CA GLN A 110 21.01 -5.02 0.42
C GLN A 110 20.37 -5.92 1.49
N GLU A 111 20.87 -7.14 1.61
CA GLU A 111 20.61 -7.96 2.78
C GLU A 111 21.20 -7.25 4.00
N LEU A 112 20.45 -7.21 5.09
CA LEU A 112 20.96 -6.72 6.37
C LEU A 112 21.73 -7.88 7.00
N ASP A 113 23.06 -7.79 7.03
CA ASP A 113 23.95 -8.70 7.76
C ASP A 113 23.58 -8.82 9.25
#